data_AF-A0A519L7N5-F1
#
_entry.id   AF-A0A519L7N5-F1
#
_cell.length_a   1.000
_cell.length_b   1.000
_cell.length_c   1.000
_cell.angle_alpha   90.00
_cell.angle_beta   90.00
_cell.angle_gamma   90.00
#
_symmetry.space_group_name_H-M   'P 1'
#
loop_
_entity.id
_entity.type
_entity.pdbx_description
1 polymer ?
#
loop_
_entity_poly.entity_id
_entity_poly.type
_entity_poly.pdbx_seq_one_letter_code
_entity_poly.pdbx_strand_id
1 'polypeptide(L)'
;MVEENFVRLYARDFVQLAWRSEIGQAVDDSLQRRMTEVRRHSDLMQLRKGADHLVAVIDRLRLEAERYDPRLLQKGVDPVDAGKRHRTFLLNVIERLSAAPVVEEPSMALPAIKARRQR
;
A
#
# COMPACT_ATOMS: atom_id res chain seq x y z
N MET A 1 -19.59 0.66 10.37
CA MET A 1 -18.99 -0.62 10.84
C MET A 1 -17.89 -1.01 9.88
N VAL A 2 -16.75 -1.48 10.39
CA VAL A 2 -15.63 -1.97 9.57
C VAL A 2 -15.92 -3.39 9.09
N GLU A 3 -15.74 -3.64 7.79
CA GLU A 3 -15.86 -4.96 7.19
C GLU A 3 -14.57 -5.76 7.40
N GLU A 4 -14.60 -6.76 8.26
CA GLU A 4 -13.43 -7.58 8.59
C GLU A 4 -12.85 -8.31 7.36
N ASN A 5 -13.70 -8.73 6.42
CA ASN A 5 -13.24 -9.35 5.16
C ASN A 5 -12.41 -8.39 4.31
N PHE A 6 -12.74 -7.10 4.33
CA PHE A 6 -11.97 -6.06 3.64
C PHE A 6 -10.57 -5.95 4.25
N VAL A 7 -10.50 -5.85 5.58
CA VAL A 7 -9.24 -5.71 6.31
C VAL A 7 -8.34 -6.92 6.05
N ARG A 8 -8.89 -8.14 6.16
CA ARG A 8 -8.14 -9.37 5.90
C ARG A 8 -7.62 -9.48 4.47
N LEU A 9 -8.42 -9.09 3.48
CA LEU A 9 -8.02 -9.12 2.08
C LEU A 9 -6.77 -8.26 1.85
N TYR A 10 -6.85 -6.97 2.20
CA TYR A 10 -5.75 -6.05 1.94
C TYR A 10 -4.52 -6.37 2.79
N ALA A 11 -4.70 -6.74 4.06
CA ALA A 11 -3.57 -7.15 4.91
C ALA A 11 -2.81 -8.34 4.29
N ARG A 12 -3.55 -9.37 3.83
CA ARG A 12 -2.94 -10.53 3.18
C ARG A 12 -2.16 -10.16 1.92
N ASP A 13 -2.66 -9.26 1.09
CA ASP A 13 -1.97 -8.89 -0.14
C ASP A 13 -0.65 -8.15 0.13
N PHE A 14 -0.62 -7.24 1.10
CA PHE A 14 0.62 -6.55 1.47
C PHE A 14 1.63 -7.52 2.10
N VAL A 15 1.18 -8.48 2.92
CA VAL A 15 2.04 -9.56 3.43
C VAL A 15 2.60 -10.40 2.28
N GLN A 16 1.80 -10.73 1.27
CA GLN A 16 2.27 -11.46 0.09
C GLN A 16 3.30 -10.64 -0.73
N LEU A 17 3.11 -9.33 -0.87
CA LEU A 17 4.09 -8.47 -1.53
C LEU A 17 5.40 -8.39 -0.76
N ALA A 18 5.36 -8.36 0.58
CA ALA A 18 6.55 -8.43 1.41
C ALA A 18 7.34 -9.73 1.14
N TRP A 19 6.65 -10.88 1.14
CA TRP A 19 7.27 -12.17 0.81
C TRP A 19 7.87 -12.21 -0.59
N ARG A 20 7.19 -11.63 -1.59
CA ARG A 20 7.71 -11.55 -2.97
C ARG A 20 8.96 -10.68 -3.06
N SER A 21 8.99 -9.57 -2.32
CA SER A 21 10.16 -8.71 -2.22
C SER A 21 11.36 -9.46 -1.61
N GLU A 22 11.11 -10.28 -0.57
CA GLU A 22 12.16 -11.07 0.08
C GLU A 22 12.84 -12.08 -0.84
N ILE A 23 12.09 -12.67 -1.80
CA ILE A 23 12.63 -13.59 -2.81
C ILE A 23 13.14 -12.88 -4.07
N GLY A 24 13.30 -11.55 -4.03
CA GLY A 24 13.90 -10.74 -5.10
C GLY A 24 12.97 -10.41 -6.27
N GLN A 25 11.65 -10.59 -6.13
CA GLN A 25 10.72 -10.13 -7.17
C GLN A 25 10.54 -8.61 -7.11
N ALA A 26 10.47 -7.98 -8.29
CA ALA A 26 10.11 -6.57 -8.41
C ALA A 26 8.62 -6.40 -8.03
N VAL A 27 8.36 -5.69 -6.92
CA VAL A 27 7.01 -5.52 -6.38
C VAL A 27 6.50 -4.09 -6.41
N ASP A 28 7.31 -3.10 -6.80
CA ASP A 28 6.99 -1.68 -6.65
C ASP A 28 5.71 -1.25 -7.37
N ASP A 29 5.54 -1.65 -8.63
CA ASP A 29 4.33 -1.36 -9.41
C ASP A 29 3.08 -2.02 -8.80
N SER A 30 3.22 -3.27 -8.37
CA SER A 30 2.14 -4.02 -7.72
C SER A 30 1.76 -3.40 -6.38
N LEU A 31 2.76 -2.93 -5.63
CA LEU A 31 2.57 -2.24 -4.36
C LEU A 31 1.86 -0.90 -4.58
N GLN A 32 2.34 -0.07 -5.50
CA GLN A 32 1.74 1.22 -5.81
C GLN A 32 0.28 1.08 -6.24
N ARG A 33 -0.01 0.10 -7.09
CA ARG A 33 -1.38 -0.22 -7.50
C ARG A 33 -2.23 -0.62 -6.30
N ARG A 34 -1.74 -1.54 -5.46
CA ARG A 34 -2.53 -2.02 -4.31
C ARG A 34 -2.79 -0.92 -3.28
N MET A 35 -1.82 -0.03 -3.08
CA MET A 35 -1.97 1.16 -2.25
C MET A 35 -3.06 2.12 -2.78
N THR A 36 -3.10 2.32 -4.10
CA THR A 36 -4.15 3.14 -4.73
C THR A 36 -5.53 2.49 -4.59
N GLU A 37 -5.61 1.17 -4.78
CA GLU A 37 -6.85 0.41 -4.65
C GLU A 37 -7.39 0.43 -3.22
N VAL A 38 -6.56 0.19 -2.21
CA VAL A 38 -7.01 0.19 -0.80
C VAL A 38 -7.52 1.55 -0.37
N ARG A 39 -6.87 2.64 -0.80
CA ARG A 39 -7.32 4.02 -0.51
C ARG A 39 -8.70 4.27 -1.10
N ARG A 40 -8.85 4.09 -2.42
CA ARG A 40 -10.14 4.30 -3.12
C ARG A 40 -11.25 3.43 -2.53
N HIS A 41 -10.96 2.18 -2.22
CA HIS A 41 -11.97 1.28 -1.68
C HIS A 41 -12.33 1.64 -0.23
N SER A 42 -11.36 2.12 0.56
CA SER A 42 -11.63 2.65 1.90
C SER A 42 -12.49 3.90 1.86
N ASP A 43 -12.25 4.83 0.91
CA ASP A 43 -13.08 6.03 0.72
C ASP A 43 -14.54 5.65 0.40
N LEU A 44 -14.73 4.68 -0.50
CA LEU A 44 -16.05 4.15 -0.82
C LEU A 44 -16.72 3.50 0.40
N MET A 45 -15.97 2.78 1.23
CA MET A 45 -16.50 2.16 2.43
C MET A 45 -16.82 3.18 3.53
N GLN A 46 -16.01 4.25 3.65
CA GLN A 46 -16.28 5.37 4.55
C GLN A 46 -17.61 6.05 4.18
N LEU A 47 -17.84 6.33 2.89
CA LEU A 47 -19.09 6.91 2.41
C LEU A 47 -20.31 6.01 2.69
N ARG A 48 -20.15 4.69 2.56
CA ARG A 48 -21.25 3.71 2.72
C ARG A 48 -21.54 3.31 4.15
N LYS A 49 -20.52 3.28 5.02
CA LYS A 49 -20.58 2.63 6.34
C LYS A 49 -20.10 3.53 7.49
N GLY A 50 -19.59 4.73 7.19
CA GLY A 50 -19.14 5.74 8.15
C GLY A 50 -17.92 5.37 8.99
N ALA A 51 -17.25 4.24 8.69
CA ALA A 51 -16.11 3.75 9.46
C ALA A 51 -14.82 3.80 8.64
N ASP A 52 -13.72 4.15 9.29
CA ASP A 52 -12.42 4.30 8.64
C ASP A 52 -11.78 2.92 8.40
N HIS A 53 -12.07 2.37 7.22
CA HIS A 53 -11.54 1.07 6.83
C HIS A 53 -10.04 1.12 6.55
N LEU A 54 -9.50 2.28 6.17
CA LEU A 54 -8.07 2.44 5.90
C LEU A 54 -7.28 2.33 7.20
N VAL A 55 -7.74 3.01 8.26
CA VAL A 55 -7.16 2.90 9.60
C VAL A 55 -7.20 1.45 10.09
N ALA A 56 -8.30 0.74 9.88
CA ALA A 56 -8.40 -0.67 10.27
C ALA A 56 -7.41 -1.57 9.50
N VAL A 57 -7.14 -1.30 8.21
CA VAL A 57 -6.08 -2.00 7.47
C VAL A 57 -4.71 -1.68 8.05
N ILE A 58 -4.42 -0.41 8.32
CA ILE A 58 -3.13 0.03 8.89
C ILE A 58 -2.88 -0.67 10.23
N ASP A 59 -3.86 -0.71 11.11
CA ASP A 59 -3.73 -1.38 12.40
C ASP A 59 -3.52 -2.89 12.25
N ARG A 60 -4.19 -3.51 11.27
CA ARG A 60 -3.93 -4.92 10.97
C ARG A 60 -2.51 -5.15 10.47
N LEU A 61 -2.00 -4.30 9.58
CA LEU A 61 -0.63 -4.40 9.07
C LEU A 61 0.41 -4.27 10.19
N ARG A 62 0.17 -3.42 11.20
CA ARG A 62 1.04 -3.32 12.37
C ARG A 62 1.12 -4.65 13.11
N LEU A 63 -0.01 -5.35 13.28
CA LEU A 63 -0.04 -6.67 13.91
C LEU A 63 0.66 -7.73 13.07
N GLU A 64 0.51 -7.70 11.74
CA GLU A 64 1.19 -8.63 10.84
C GLU A 64 2.71 -8.41 10.82
N ALA A 65 3.17 -7.15 10.90
CA ALA A 65 4.59 -6.81 10.96
C ALA A 65 5.29 -7.41 12.19
N GLU A 66 4.56 -7.63 13.28
CA GLU A 66 5.06 -8.29 14.50
C GLU A 66 4.90 -9.82 14.48
N ARG A 67 4.07 -10.37 13.59
CA ARG A 67 3.67 -11.80 13.56
C ARG A 67 4.50 -12.67 12.61
N TYR A 68 5.69 -12.23 12.22
CA TYR A 68 6.53 -12.93 11.25
C TYR A 68 6.59 -14.45 11.47
N ASP A 69 6.23 -15.24 10.45
CA ASP A 69 6.27 -16.70 10.48
C ASP A 69 7.52 -17.21 9.72
N PRO A 70 8.55 -17.72 10.42
CA PRO A 70 9.77 -18.23 9.81
C PRO A 70 9.57 -19.48 8.96
N ARG A 71 8.42 -20.17 9.05
CA ARG A 71 8.14 -21.40 8.28
C ARG A 71 8.00 -21.16 6.78
N LEU A 72 7.79 -19.92 6.38
CA LEU A 72 7.67 -19.51 4.98
C LEU A 72 9.02 -19.18 4.33
N LEU A 73 10.13 -19.30 5.07
CA LEU A 73 11.46 -19.03 4.56
C LEU A 73 11.99 -20.10 3.62
N GLN A 74 12.68 -19.65 2.57
CA GLN A 74 13.51 -20.53 1.78
C GLN A 74 14.69 -21.06 2.60
N LYS A 75 15.06 -22.31 2.31
CA LYS A 75 16.16 -23.01 2.97
C LYS A 75 17.47 -22.24 2.73
N GLY A 76 18.12 -21.81 3.81
CA GLY A 76 19.40 -21.07 3.76
C GLY A 76 19.31 -19.56 3.98
N VAL A 77 18.10 -19.00 4.16
CA VAL A 77 17.92 -17.60 4.56
C VAL A 77 17.93 -17.51 6.10
N ASP A 78 18.67 -16.54 6.65
CA ASP A 78 18.63 -16.26 8.09
C ASP A 78 17.23 -15.77 8.49
N PRO A 79 16.52 -16.50 9.38
CA PRO A 79 15.17 -16.14 9.79
C PRO A 79 15.08 -14.80 10.51
N VAL A 80 16.14 -14.38 11.19
CA VAL A 80 16.17 -13.11 11.91
C VAL A 80 16.20 -11.95 10.91
N ASP A 81 17.06 -12.04 9.90
CA ASP A 81 17.21 -10.97 8.91
C ASP A 81 16.07 -10.92 7.90
N ALA A 82 15.46 -12.06 7.60
CA ALA A 82 14.21 -12.07 6.82
C ALA A 82 13.05 -11.46 7.62
N GLY A 83 12.91 -11.79 8.92
CA GLY A 83 11.92 -11.16 9.79
C GLY A 83 12.09 -9.64 9.89
N LYS A 84 13.33 -9.14 9.99
CA LYS A 84 13.61 -7.70 9.95
C LYS A 84 13.20 -7.07 8.62
N ARG A 85 13.55 -7.69 7.48
CA ARG A 85 13.18 -7.18 6.14
C ARG A 85 11.67 -7.15 5.96
N HIS A 86 10.98 -8.21 6.38
CA HIS A 86 9.52 -8.30 6.36
C HIS A 86 8.87 -7.16 7.15
N ARG A 87 9.30 -7.00 8.40
CA ARG A 87 8.81 -5.96 9.30
C ARG A 87 9.05 -4.57 8.73
N THR A 88 10.26 -4.28 8.25
CA THR A 88 10.61 -3.00 7.63
C THR A 88 9.75 -2.73 6.39
N PHE A 89 9.50 -3.74 5.55
CA PHE A 89 8.64 -3.59 4.38
C PHE A 89 7.23 -3.17 4.78
N LEU A 90 6.60 -3.87 5.73
CA LEU A 90 5.24 -3.57 6.17
C LEU A 90 5.14 -2.21 6.88
N LEU A 91 6.14 -1.83 7.68
CA LEU A 91 6.21 -0.50 8.30
C LEU A 91 6.29 0.62 7.25
N ASN A 92 7.11 0.45 6.20
CA ASN A 92 7.15 1.41 5.09
C ASN A 92 5.79 1.52 4.38
N VAL A 93 5.07 0.41 4.19
CA VAL A 93 3.71 0.44 3.62
C VAL A 93 2.75 1.21 4.54
N ILE A 94 2.82 0.96 5.86
CA ILE A 94 2.01 1.66 6.86
C ILE A 94 2.27 3.16 6.82
N GLU A 95 3.53 3.60 6.80
CA GLU A 95 3.90 5.01 6.73
C GLU A 95 3.35 5.65 5.46
N ARG A 96 3.55 5.00 4.31
CA ARG A 96 3.04 5.52 3.03
C ARG A 96 1.52 5.56 2.98
N LEU A 97 0.81 4.60 3.58
CA LEU A 97 -0.65 4.61 3.66
C LEU A 97 -1.17 5.68 4.63
N SER A 98 -0.46 5.93 5.73
CA SER A 98 -0.79 6.93 6.74
C SER A 98 -0.52 8.36 6.27
N ALA A 99 0.44 8.54 5.36
CA ALA A 99 0.68 9.81 4.72
C ALA A 99 -0.55 10.24 3.90
N ALA A 100 -0.90 11.53 3.98
CA ALA A 100 -1.90 12.12 3.10
C ALA A 100 -1.57 11.80 1.64
N PRO A 101 -2.57 11.56 0.77
CA PRO A 101 -2.29 11.35 -0.64
C PRO A 101 -1.54 12.58 -1.15
N VAL A 102 -0.29 12.39 -1.57
CA VAL A 102 0.44 13.38 -2.36
C VAL A 102 -0.39 13.52 -3.63
N VAL A 103 -1.17 14.59 -3.71
CA VAL A 103 -1.82 14.98 -4.94
C VAL A 103 -0.67 15.34 -5.86
N GLU A 104 -0.23 14.40 -6.70
CA GLU A 104 0.51 14.76 -7.89
C GLU A 104 -0.47 15.58 -8.73
N GLU A 105 -0.36 16.91 -8.63
CA GLU A 105 -1.06 17.80 -9.54
C GLU A 105 -0.70 17.37 -10.96
N PRO A 106 -1.68 16.99 -11.81
CA PRO A 106 -1.39 16.79 -13.20
C PRO A 106 -0.99 18.15 -13.75
N SER A 107 0.31 18.36 -13.98
CA SER A 107 0.83 19.48 -14.75
C SER A 107 0.36 19.34 -16.20
N MET A 108 -0.93 19.59 -16.44
CA MET A 108 -1.45 19.89 -17.77
C MET A 108 -1.03 21.31 -18.11
N ALA A 109 0.21 21.45 -18.56
CA ALA A 109 0.63 22.60 -19.33
C ALA A 109 -0.16 22.60 -20.66
N LEU A 110 -1.29 23.30 -20.68
CA LEU A 110 -1.95 23.66 -21.92
C LEU A 110 -1.04 24.63 -22.68
N PRO A 111 -0.66 24.36 -23.95
CA PRO A 111 0.08 25.33 -24.74
C PRO A 111 -0.84 26.53 -25.03
N ALA A 112 -0.41 27.72 -24.62
CA ALA A 112 -1.08 28.97 -24.94
C ALA A 112 -1.12 29.18 -26.46
N ILE A 113 -2.31 29.03 -27.06
CA ILE A 113 -2.56 29.39 -28.45
C ILE A 113 -2.44 30.92 -28.57
N LYS A 114 -1.29 31.41 -29.02
CA LYS A 114 -1.12 32.81 -29.43
C LYS A 114 -1.87 33.04 -30.73
N ALA A 115 -3.10 33.55 -30.64
CA ALA A 115 -3.79 34.15 -31.78
C ALA A 115 -3.02 35.39 -32.26
N ARG A 116 -2.21 35.23 -33.31
CA ARG A 116 -1.59 36.35 -34.04
C ARG A 116 -2.67 36.99 -34.91
N ARG A 117 -3.17 38.15 -34.46
CA ARG A 117 -3.67 39.20 -35.36
C ARG A 117 -2.51 39.67 -36.22
N GLN A 118 -2.63 39.60 -37.54
CA GLN A 118 -1.94 40.53 -38.43
C GLN A 118 -2.98 41.15 -39.38
N ARG A 119 -2.77 42.45 -39.58
CA ARG A 119 -3.52 43.36 -40.44
C ARG A 119 -3.29 43.03 -41.91
#